data_AF-A0AAW7YVA9-F1
#
_entry.id   AF-A0AAW7YVA9-F1
#
_cell.length_a   1.000
_cell.length_b   1.000
_cell.length_c   1.000
_cell.angle_alpha   90.00
_cell.angle_beta   90.00
_cell.angle_gamma   90.00
#
_symmetry.space_group_name_H-M   'P 1'
#
loop_
_entity.id
_entity.type
_entity.pdbx_description
1 polymer ?
#
loop_
_entity_poly.entity_id
_entity_poly.type
_entity_poly.pdbx_seq_one_letter_code
_entity_poly.pdbx_strand_id
1 'polypeptide(L)'
;TLNVYLRQPERADLEELSECYQNSEIFHRPWSYPPKNVRAYLEEEHRQLVCLAETGEIVGTFNISAIIRGHFQSAYLSYEVFHPHQANGYMKAGIRLLLNYAFEELN
;
A
#
# COMPACT_ATOMS: atom_id res chain seq x y z
N THR A 1 19.81 -6.55 -2.82
CA THR A 1 19.14 -6.04 -1.61
C THR A 1 17.72 -5.71 -1.99
N LEU A 2 16.70 -6.18 -1.28
CA LEU A 2 15.30 -5.84 -1.59
C LEU A 2 15.10 -4.35 -1.28
N ASN A 3 15.13 -3.51 -2.31
CA ASN A 3 15.08 -2.05 -2.15
C ASN A 3 13.73 -1.52 -2.61
N VAL A 4 12.92 -1.12 -1.63
CA VAL A 4 11.62 -0.48 -1.85
C VAL A 4 11.58 0.83 -1.09
N TYR A 5 10.75 1.75 -1.57
CA TYR A 5 10.42 2.97 -0.85
C TYR A 5 8.91 3.12 -0.75
N LEU A 6 8.47 3.95 0.20
CA LEU A 6 7.08 4.33 0.35
C LEU A 6 6.88 5.76 -0.16
N ARG A 7 5.76 6.00 -0.84
CA ARG A 7 5.31 7.35 -1.17
C ARG A 7 3.80 7.46 -1.09
N GLN A 8 3.30 8.68 -0.91
CA GLN A 8 1.89 8.96 -1.10
C GLN A 8 1.51 8.73 -2.58
N PRO A 9 0.30 8.25 -2.86
CA PRO A 9 -0.19 8.18 -4.22
C PRO A 9 -0.43 9.57 -4.81
N GLU A 10 -0.25 9.69 -6.11
CA GLU A 10 -0.54 10.87 -6.91
C GLU A 10 -1.61 10.55 -7.95
N ARG A 11 -2.21 11.59 -8.54
CA ARG A 11 -3.24 11.41 -9.58
C ARG A 11 -2.74 10.64 -10.80
N ALA A 12 -1.44 10.70 -11.08
CA ALA A 12 -0.81 9.99 -12.19
C ALA A 12 -0.80 8.46 -12.00
N ASP A 13 -0.89 7.96 -10.76
CA ASP A 13 -0.85 6.53 -10.46
C ASP A 13 -2.16 5.80 -10.80
N LEU A 14 -3.21 6.54 -11.19
CA LEU A 14 -4.55 5.97 -11.40
C LEU A 14 -4.55 4.85 -12.43
N GLU A 15 -3.83 5.04 -13.54
CA GLU A 15 -3.78 4.06 -14.63
C GLU A 15 -3.00 2.82 -14.20
N GLU A 16 -1.77 2.98 -13.73
CA GLU A 16 -0.93 1.88 -13.24
C GLU A 16 -1.61 1.08 -12.13
N LEU A 17 -2.20 1.76 -11.13
CA LEU A 17 -2.86 1.06 -10.02
C LEU A 17 -4.11 0.30 -10.47
N SER A 18 -4.85 0.83 -11.46
CA SER A 18 -6.00 0.13 -12.04
C SER A 18 -5.55 -1.16 -12.74
N GLU A 19 -4.45 -1.12 -13.48
CA GLU A 19 -3.85 -2.30 -14.11
C GLU A 19 -3.34 -3.30 -13.07
N CYS A 20 -2.68 -2.83 -12.01
CA CYS A 20 -2.26 -3.68 -10.90
C CYS A 20 -3.42 -4.48 -10.30
N TYR A 21 -4.58 -3.84 -10.06
CA TYR A 21 -5.77 -4.55 -9.55
C TYR A 21 -6.36 -5.53 -10.57
N GLN A 22 -6.43 -5.16 -11.84
CA GLN A 22 -6.91 -6.06 -12.90
C GLN A 22 -6.02 -7.32 -12.99
N ASN A 23 -4.70 -7.14 -13.01
CA ASN A 23 -3.73 -8.23 -13.09
C ASN A 23 -3.70 -9.10 -11.82
N SER A 24 -4.13 -8.55 -10.68
CA SER A 24 -4.11 -9.25 -9.39
C SER A 24 -5.46 -9.85 -9.01
N GLU A 25 -6.53 -9.65 -9.79
CA GLU A 25 -7.90 -9.99 -9.40
C GLU A 25 -8.06 -11.45 -8.97
N ILE A 26 -7.53 -12.40 -9.74
CA ILE A 26 -7.62 -13.84 -9.43
C ILE A 26 -6.81 -14.17 -8.17
N PHE A 27 -5.62 -13.56 -8.05
CA PHE A 27 -4.69 -13.79 -6.95
C PHE A 27 -5.18 -13.21 -5.61
N HIS A 28 -5.88 -12.08 -5.65
CA HIS A 28 -6.42 -11.43 -4.45
C HIS A 28 -7.64 -12.13 -3.87
N ARG A 29 -8.42 -12.83 -4.69
CA ARG A 29 -9.61 -13.53 -4.22
C ARG A 29 -9.25 -14.75 -3.37
N PRO A 30 -10.02 -15.05 -2.30
CA PRO A 30 -11.22 -14.34 -1.83
C PRO A 30 -10.94 -13.22 -0.80
N TRP A 31 -9.68 -12.83 -0.61
CA TRP A 31 -9.24 -12.01 0.53
C TRP A 31 -9.39 -10.50 0.30
N SER A 32 -9.15 -10.04 -0.93
CA SER A 32 -9.40 -8.67 -1.34
C SER A 32 -10.07 -8.62 -2.72
N TYR A 33 -10.70 -7.48 -3.00
CA TYR A 33 -11.39 -7.18 -4.24
C TYR A 33 -10.96 -5.81 -4.73
N PRO A 34 -10.85 -5.59 -6.05
CA PRO A 34 -10.56 -4.27 -6.59
C PRO A 34 -11.52 -3.20 -6.03
N PRO A 35 -11.02 -2.00 -5.68
CA PRO A 35 -11.87 -0.93 -5.21
C PRO A 35 -12.84 -0.51 -6.33
N LYS A 36 -14.10 -0.24 -5.95
CA LYS A 36 -15.13 0.22 -6.91
C LYS A 36 -14.75 1.53 -7.60
N ASN A 37 -13.95 2.35 -6.93
CA ASN A 37 -13.45 3.62 -7.43
C ASN A 37 -11.99 3.78 -7.02
N VAL A 38 -11.07 3.44 -7.93
CA VAL A 38 -9.62 3.52 -7.70
C VAL A 38 -9.17 4.96 -7.41
N ARG A 39 -9.83 5.98 -7.99
CA ARG A 39 -9.51 7.39 -7.69
C ARG A 39 -9.79 7.74 -6.24
N ALA A 40 -10.99 7.42 -5.74
CA ALA A 40 -11.33 7.65 -4.34
C ALA A 40 -10.42 6.84 -3.40
N TYR A 41 -10.08 5.61 -3.80
CA TYR A 41 -9.15 4.77 -3.06
C TYR A 41 -7.75 5.39 -2.92
N LEU A 42 -7.20 5.98 -3.99
CA LEU A 42 -5.92 6.68 -3.98
C LEU A 42 -5.91 7.91 -3.06
N GLU A 43 -7.04 8.57 -2.91
CA GLU A 43 -7.20 9.80 -2.12
C GLU A 43 -7.41 9.53 -0.61
N GLU A 44 -7.46 8.26 -0.19
CA GLU A 44 -7.56 7.91 1.23
C GLU A 44 -6.33 8.38 2.03
N GLU A 45 -6.57 9.02 3.18
CA GLU A 45 -5.52 9.51 4.06
C GLU A 45 -4.59 8.36 4.51
N HIS A 46 -3.31 8.69 4.66
CA HIS A 46 -2.25 7.77 5.09
C HIS A 46 -2.10 6.51 4.21
N ARG A 47 -2.62 6.53 2.98
CA ARG A 47 -2.28 5.55 1.97
C ARG A 47 -0.83 5.73 1.54
N GLN A 48 -0.14 4.61 1.36
CA GLN A 48 1.23 4.57 0.87
C GLN A 48 1.32 3.51 -0.24
N LEU A 49 1.90 3.90 -1.37
CA LEU A 49 2.33 2.94 -2.39
C LEU A 49 3.70 2.40 -2.00
N VAL A 50 3.88 1.10 -2.24
CA VAL A 50 5.19 0.45 -2.15
C VAL A 50 5.74 0.38 -3.56
N CYS A 51 6.89 0.99 -3.78
CA CYS A 51 7.51 1.05 -5.12
C CYS A 51 8.90 0.41 -5.10
N LEU A 52 9.28 -0.27 -6.18
CA LEU A 52 10.67 -0.69 -6.37
C LEU A 52 11.56 0.54 -6.54
N ALA A 53 12.67 0.57 -5.81
CA ALA A 53 13.61 1.70 -5.91
C ALA A 53 14.33 1.77 -7.27
N GLU A 54 14.47 0.62 -7.96
CA GLU A 54 15.20 0.53 -9.23
C GLU A 54 14.36 0.99 -10.42
N THR A 55 13.07 0.65 -10.44
CA THR A 55 12.18 0.86 -11.60
C THR A 55 11.06 1.87 -11.33
N GLY A 56 10.72 2.10 -10.06
CA GLY A 56 9.56 2.91 -9.66
C GLY A 56 8.23 2.17 -9.70
N GLU A 57 8.19 0.93 -10.20
CA GLU A 57 6.96 0.12 -10.33
C GLU A 57 6.25 -0.06 -8.99
N ILE A 58 4.93 0.08 -9.01
CA ILE A 58 4.06 -0.16 -7.85
C ILE A 58 3.97 -1.66 -7.59
N VAL A 59 4.53 -2.11 -6.47
CA VAL A 59 4.47 -3.53 -6.06
C VAL A 59 3.32 -3.83 -5.12
N GLY A 60 2.74 -2.80 -4.50
CA GLY A 60 1.71 -2.97 -3.49
C GLY A 60 1.29 -1.66 -2.86
N THR A 61 0.39 -1.75 -1.89
CA THR A 61 -0.10 -0.61 -1.12
C THR A 61 -0.20 -0.98 0.35
N PHE A 62 -0.03 0.02 1.20
CA PHE A 62 -0.43 0.03 2.60
C PHE A 62 -1.46 1.14 2.82
N ASN A 63 -2.31 0.99 3.83
CA ASN A 63 -3.10 2.08 4.37
C ASN A 63 -3.22 1.93 5.89
N ILE A 64 -3.09 3.07 6.59
CA ILE A 64 -3.37 3.18 8.02
C ILE A 64 -4.70 3.90 8.18
N SER A 65 -5.70 3.23 8.73
CA SER A 65 -7.06 3.77 8.88
C SER A 65 -7.59 3.59 10.29
N ALA A 66 -8.75 4.22 10.57
CA ALA A 66 -9.41 4.24 11.87
C ALA A 66 -8.45 4.56 13.03
N ILE A 67 -7.66 5.63 12.86
CA ILE A 67 -6.72 6.07 13.87
C ILE A 67 -7.49 6.57 15.10
N ILE A 68 -7.24 5.95 16.24
CA ILE A 68 -7.78 6.31 17.56
C ILE A 68 -6.67 6.99 18.35
N ARG A 69 -6.96 8.21 18.83
CA ARG A 69 -6.02 9.03 19.62
C ARG A 69 -6.23 8.89 21.12
N GLY A 70 -5.26 9.38 21.90
CA GLY A 70 -5.32 9.38 23.36
C GLY A 70 -4.75 8.10 23.96
N HIS A 71 -5.36 7.57 25.01
CA HIS A 71 -4.77 6.46 25.77
C HIS A 71 -4.65 5.14 25.01
N PHE A 72 -5.50 4.90 24.00
CA PHE A 72 -5.44 3.66 23.24
C PHE A 72 -4.39 3.72 22.11
N GLN A 73 -4.28 4.88 21.45
CA GLN A 73 -3.28 5.18 20.41
C GLN A 73 -3.08 4.03 19.41
N SER A 74 -4.12 3.76 18.61
CA SER A 74 -4.18 2.57 17.75
C SER A 74 -4.66 2.92 16.34
N ALA A 75 -4.43 2.02 15.39
CA ALA A 75 -4.99 2.11 14.05
C ALA A 75 -5.15 0.71 13.43
N TYR A 76 -5.90 0.61 12.34
CA TYR A 76 -5.89 -0.56 11.47
C TYR A 76 -4.88 -0.38 10.35
N LEU A 77 -4.25 -1.48 9.95
CA LEU A 77 -3.36 -1.56 8.81
C LEU A 77 -3.96 -2.52 7.79
N SER A 78 -4.16 -2.04 6.56
CA SER A 78 -4.45 -2.88 5.40
C SER A 78 -3.27 -2.87 4.43
N TYR A 79 -3.10 -3.97 3.69
CA TYR A 79 -2.04 -4.09 2.71
C TYR A 79 -2.40 -5.06 1.60
N GLU A 80 -1.86 -4.79 0.41
CA GLU A 80 -2.05 -5.61 -0.78
C GLU A 80 -0.73 -5.63 -1.56
N VAL A 81 -0.32 -6.82 -2.03
CA VAL A 81 0.77 -6.96 -3.00
C VAL A 81 0.17 -7.25 -4.36
N PHE A 82 0.72 -6.65 -5.42
CA PHE A 82 0.24 -6.83 -6.78
C PHE A 82 1.07 -7.87 -7.55
N HIS A 83 0.41 -8.55 -8.49
CA HIS A 83 1.08 -9.43 -9.44
C HIS A 83 2.03 -8.64 -10.36
N PRO A 84 3.24 -9.13 -10.68
CA PRO A 84 3.83 -10.43 -10.32
C PRO A 84 4.72 -10.42 -9.06
N HIS A 85 4.62 -9.41 -8.20
CA HIS A 85 5.61 -9.11 -7.17
C HIS A 85 5.47 -9.93 -5.87
N GLN A 86 4.48 -10.81 -5.77
CA GLN A 86 4.29 -11.71 -4.63
C GLN A 86 5.53 -12.57 -4.32
N ALA A 87 5.66 -13.01 -3.06
CA ALA A 87 6.71 -13.91 -2.57
C ALA A 87 8.16 -13.41 -2.70
N ASN A 88 8.40 -12.16 -3.11
CA ASN A 88 9.74 -11.57 -3.20
C ASN A 88 10.22 -10.89 -1.90
N GLY A 89 9.36 -10.74 -0.88
CA GLY A 89 9.72 -10.08 0.37
C GLY A 89 9.60 -8.54 0.37
N TYR A 90 9.13 -7.93 -0.73
CA TYR A 90 8.94 -6.48 -0.85
C TYR A 90 8.01 -5.90 0.23
N MET A 91 6.84 -6.51 0.47
CA MET A 91 5.92 -6.03 1.50
C MET A 91 6.52 -6.14 2.92
N LYS A 92 7.39 -7.13 3.17
CA LYS A 92 8.11 -7.25 4.46
C LYS A 92 9.13 -6.12 4.64
N ALA A 93 9.79 -5.68 3.56
CA ALA A 93 10.64 -4.51 3.61
C ALA A 93 9.82 -3.23 3.80
N GLY A 94 8.74 -3.07 3.01
CA GLY A 94 7.86 -1.91 3.07
C GLY A 94 7.16 -1.70 4.41
N ILE A 95 6.69 -2.77 5.07
CA ILE A 95 6.00 -2.63 6.37
C ILE A 95 6.94 -2.09 7.47
N ARG A 96 8.25 -2.36 7.39
CA ARG A 96 9.22 -1.79 8.33
C ARG A 96 9.32 -0.28 8.17
N LEU A 97 9.29 0.22 6.94
CA LEU A 97 9.26 1.65 6.64
C LEU A 97 7.95 2.28 7.12
N LEU A 98 6.82 1.61 6.88
CA LEU A 98 5.51 2.09 7.30
C LEU A 98 5.38 2.19 8.83
N LEU A 99 5.93 1.22 9.57
CA LEU A 99 5.90 1.24 11.03
C LEU A 99 6.72 2.42 11.59
N ASN A 100 7.87 2.75 10.98
CA ASN A 100 8.60 3.96 11.37
C ASN A 100 7.73 5.21 11.16
N TYR A 101 7.11 5.36 9.98
CA TYR A 101 6.17 6.44 9.72
C TYR A 101 5.02 6.49 10.74
N ALA A 102 4.41 5.34 11.06
CA ALA A 102 3.29 5.26 11.98
C ALA A 102 3.67 5.70 13.41
N PHE A 103 4.84 5.30 13.90
CA PHE A 103 5.26 5.57 15.28
C PHE A 103 6.04 6.87 15.46
N GLU A 104 6.56 7.46 14.38
CA GLU A 104 7.30 8.73 14.42
C GLU A 104 6.42 9.92 13.99
N GLU A 105 5.69 9.79 12.88
CA GLU A 105 4.91 10.90 12.29
C GLU A 105 3.43 10.86 12.67
N LEU A 106 2.88 9.67 12.91
CA LEU A 106 1.48 9.49 13.27
C LEU A 106 1.28 9.15 14.74
N ASN A 107 2.25 9.36 15.62
CA ASN A 107 2.08 9.13 17.06
C ASN A 107 1.63 10.40 17.81
#